data_AF-A0A9W7EEQ5-F1
#
_entry.id   AF-A0A9W7EEQ5-F1
#
_cell.length_a   1.000
_cell.length_b   1.000
_cell.length_c   1.000
_cell.angle_alpha   90.00
_cell.angle_beta   90.00
_cell.angle_gamma   90.00
#
_symmetry.space_group_name_H-M   'P 1'
#
loop_
_entity.id
_entity.type
_entity.pdbx_description
1 polymer ?
#
loop_
_entity_poly.entity_id
_entity_poly.type
_entity_poly.pdbx_seq_one_letter_code
_entity_poly.pdbx_strand_id
1 'polypeptide(L)'
;MDGTFTIAVTGKSITITRSGGSETGIGTEVTLNIPSIINQKNSGSSGAWVAFKTMDAGGTTLDEVTGGDLPGAVTFTASTFGGNAGAVTPASLVAGVAGNANLVFTTGNPLPADGKIVLEFPTTFPDIAATDAAAVSGCDGTLSASTSGRAVTITRSGGSEIAAG
;
A
#
# COMPACT_ATOMS: atom_id res chain seq x y z
N MET A 1 31.50 -5.11 -12.37
CA MET A 1 32.44 -4.67 -11.31
C MET A 1 32.97 -5.91 -10.58
N ASP A 2 34.23 -5.88 -10.14
CA ASP A 2 34.91 -6.94 -9.39
C ASP A 2 35.02 -6.60 -7.90
N GLY A 3 35.61 -7.51 -7.12
CA GLY A 3 35.72 -7.39 -5.67
C GLY A 3 34.57 -8.08 -4.92
N THR A 4 34.61 -7.99 -3.59
CA THR A 4 33.61 -8.57 -2.70
C THR A 4 32.72 -7.47 -2.14
N PHE A 5 31.41 -7.71 -2.08
CA PHE A 5 30.43 -6.74 -1.60
C PHE A 5 29.86 -7.15 -0.24
N THR A 6 29.76 -6.19 0.67
CA THR A 6 29.02 -6.33 1.92
C THR A 6 27.96 -5.23 1.98
N ILE A 7 26.87 -5.51 2.69
CA ILE A 7 25.73 -4.60 2.84
C ILE A 7 25.53 -4.32 4.32
N ALA A 8 25.38 -3.05 4.66
CA ALA A 8 24.96 -2.60 5.97
C ALA A 8 23.70 -1.75 5.83
N VAL A 9 22.71 -1.97 6.71
CA VAL A 9 21.48 -1.18 6.76
C VAL A 9 21.45 -0.42 8.08
N THR A 10 21.27 0.89 8.02
CA THR A 10 21.11 1.74 9.19
C THR A 10 19.91 2.65 8.96
N GLY A 11 18.82 2.42 9.71
CA GLY A 11 17.56 3.13 9.49
C GLY A 11 17.00 2.89 8.09
N LYS A 12 16.93 3.94 7.27
CA LYS A 12 16.48 3.89 5.86
C LYS A 12 17.62 3.96 4.85
N SER A 13 18.86 4.00 5.32
CA SER A 13 20.06 4.06 4.47
C SER A 13 20.66 2.68 4.29
N ILE A 14 21.07 2.38 3.06
CA ILE A 14 21.82 1.18 2.70
C ILE A 14 23.21 1.62 2.29
N THR A 15 24.22 1.05 2.94
CA THR A 15 25.62 1.21 2.55
C THR A 15 26.09 -0.10 1.94
N ILE A 16 26.54 -0.04 0.69
CA ILE A 16 27.15 -1.16 -0.01
C ILE A 16 28.66 -0.91 -0.05
N THR A 17 29.42 -1.72 0.68
CA THR A 17 30.86 -1.61 0.73
C THR A 17 31.48 -2.63 -0.20
N ARG A 18 32.35 -2.16 -1.10
CA ARG A 18 33.16 -3.02 -1.96
C ARG A 18 34.56 -3.14 -1.37
N SER A 19 35.07 -4.36 -1.29
CA SER A 19 36.43 -4.67 -0.84
C SER A 19 37.23 -5.32 -1.96
N GLY A 20 38.41 -4.75 -2.25
CA GLY A 20 39.27 -5.16 -3.36
C GLY A 20 38.70 -4.82 -4.73
N GLY A 21 39.26 -5.46 -5.77
CA GLY A 21 38.93 -5.20 -7.17
C GLY A 21 39.65 -4.00 -7.77
N SER A 22 39.40 -3.77 -9.05
CA SER A 22 39.99 -2.68 -9.84
C SER A 22 39.14 -1.41 -9.74
N GLU A 23 39.72 -0.26 -10.08
CA GLU A 23 38.97 0.98 -10.23
C GLU A 23 37.90 0.83 -11.32
N THR A 24 36.70 1.37 -11.06
CA THR A 24 35.66 1.49 -12.08
C THR A 24 35.81 2.85 -12.73
N GLY A 25 36.19 2.88 -14.01
CA GLY A 25 36.49 4.12 -14.71
C GLY A 25 35.26 4.99 -14.95
N ILE A 26 35.50 6.29 -15.15
CA ILE A 26 34.47 7.28 -15.48
C ILE A 26 33.59 6.83 -16.66
N GLY A 27 32.28 7.07 -16.56
CA GLY A 27 31.32 6.72 -17.62
C GLY A 27 30.96 5.23 -17.71
N THR A 28 31.49 4.38 -16.83
CA THR A 28 31.09 2.97 -16.76
C THR A 28 29.73 2.84 -16.08
N GLU A 29 28.77 2.20 -16.75
CA GLU A 29 27.47 1.89 -16.15
C GLU A 29 27.62 0.81 -15.05
N VAL A 30 26.99 1.06 -13.90
CA VAL A 30 26.95 0.13 -12.77
C VAL A 30 25.49 -0.22 -12.48
N THR A 31 25.16 -1.51 -12.57
CA THR A 31 23.85 -2.04 -12.19
C THR A 31 23.97 -2.86 -10.91
N LEU A 32 23.10 -2.60 -9.93
CA LEU A 32 23.03 -3.33 -8.67
C LEU A 32 21.63 -3.90 -8.47
N ASN A 33 21.54 -5.19 -8.14
CA ASN A 33 20.29 -5.79 -7.69
C ASN A 33 20.30 -5.85 -6.16
N ILE A 34 19.39 -5.11 -5.53
CA ILE A 34 19.26 -5.05 -4.06
C ILE A 34 18.03 -5.87 -3.66
N PRO A 35 18.21 -7.13 -3.21
CA PRO A 35 17.09 -7.97 -2.81
C PRO A 35 16.48 -7.53 -1.47
N SER A 36 15.33 -8.10 -1.14
CA SER A 36 14.69 -7.99 0.19
C SER A 36 14.22 -6.59 0.58
N ILE A 37 13.89 -5.74 -0.40
CA ILE A 37 13.20 -4.47 -0.17
C ILE A 37 11.68 -4.72 -0.14
N ILE A 38 11.03 -4.27 0.93
CA ILE A 38 9.57 -4.30 1.07
C ILE A 38 9.03 -2.93 0.65
N ASN A 39 8.03 -2.92 -0.23
CA ASN A 39 7.32 -1.72 -0.65
C ASN A 39 6.58 -1.06 0.51
N GLN A 40 6.18 0.20 0.35
CA GLN A 40 5.45 0.89 1.41
C GLN A 40 4.10 0.20 1.72
N LYS A 41 3.66 0.37 2.97
CA LYS A 41 2.48 -0.29 3.53
C LYS A 41 1.18 0.06 2.78
N ASN A 42 1.05 1.31 2.36
CA ASN A 42 -0.18 1.84 1.77
C ASN A 42 0.07 2.28 0.33
N SER A 43 -0.95 2.15 -0.53
CA SER A 43 -0.89 2.71 -1.88
C SER A 43 -0.70 4.23 -1.85
N GLY A 44 -0.04 4.77 -2.87
CA GLY A 44 0.26 6.19 -2.98
C GLY A 44 1.68 6.44 -3.49
N SER A 45 2.08 7.71 -3.47
CA SER A 45 3.45 8.11 -3.79
C SER A 45 4.42 7.66 -2.70
N SER A 46 5.61 7.20 -3.09
CA SER A 46 6.73 6.89 -2.19
C SER A 46 7.31 8.12 -1.47
N GLY A 47 6.93 9.33 -1.93
CA GLY A 47 7.68 10.55 -1.65
C GLY A 47 8.97 10.64 -2.46
N ALA A 48 9.72 11.71 -2.25
CA ALA A 48 11.00 11.95 -2.92
C ALA A 48 12.11 11.07 -2.33
N TRP A 49 13.03 10.62 -3.18
CA TRP A 49 14.30 10.06 -2.72
C TRP A 49 15.11 11.15 -2.02
N VAL A 50 15.99 10.74 -1.10
CA VAL A 50 16.70 11.70 -0.22
C VAL A 50 18.10 12.01 -0.72
N ALA A 51 18.91 10.99 -1.01
CA ALA A 51 20.28 11.15 -1.49
C ALA A 51 20.78 9.86 -2.15
N PHE A 52 21.72 10.00 -3.07
CA PHE A 52 22.52 8.89 -3.60
C PHE A 52 23.95 9.38 -3.80
N LYS A 53 24.93 8.58 -3.37
CA LYS A 53 26.34 8.95 -3.44
C LYS A 53 27.27 7.75 -3.50
N THR A 54 28.45 8.00 -4.04
CA THR A 54 29.61 7.12 -4.00
C THR A 54 30.66 7.73 -3.06
N MET A 55 31.45 6.88 -2.42
CA MET A 55 32.52 7.31 -1.53
C MET A 55 33.77 6.48 -1.75
N ASP A 56 34.92 7.05 -1.40
CA ASP A 56 36.14 6.28 -1.22
C ASP A 56 36.10 5.48 0.10
N ALA A 57 37.14 4.66 0.33
CA ALA A 57 37.26 3.87 1.56
C ALA A 57 37.44 4.71 2.84
N GLY A 58 37.84 5.98 2.70
CA GLY A 58 37.97 6.95 3.79
C GLY A 58 36.68 7.71 4.12
N GLY A 59 35.61 7.51 3.34
CA GLY A 59 34.34 8.21 3.48
C GLY A 59 34.29 9.57 2.77
N THR A 60 35.30 9.91 1.96
CA THR A 60 35.24 11.08 1.09
C THR A 60 34.20 10.84 0.01
N THR A 61 33.29 11.80 -0.18
CA THR A 61 32.29 11.72 -1.25
C THR A 61 32.94 11.92 -2.61
N LEU A 62 32.66 11.03 -3.56
CA LEU A 62 33.18 11.08 -4.93
C LEU A 62 32.11 11.64 -5.88
N ASP A 63 30.94 11.01 -5.89
CA ASP A 63 29.74 11.49 -6.59
C ASP A 63 28.60 11.65 -5.57
N GLU A 64 27.76 12.67 -5.74
CA GLU A 64 26.54 12.84 -4.94
C GLU A 64 25.44 13.49 -5.77
N VAL A 65 24.21 13.02 -5.54
CA VAL A 65 22.98 13.64 -6.03
C VAL A 65 22.00 13.79 -4.86
N THR A 66 21.43 14.99 -4.75
CA THR A 66 20.41 15.34 -3.75
C THR A 66 19.33 16.20 -4.40
N GLY A 67 18.14 16.24 -3.81
CA GLY A 67 17.06 17.11 -4.28
C GLY A 67 16.47 16.67 -5.63
N GLY A 68 16.23 17.64 -6.53
CA GLY A 68 15.43 17.46 -7.74
C GLY A 68 16.04 16.60 -8.84
N ASP A 69 17.34 16.33 -8.78
CA ASP A 69 18.05 15.51 -9.76
C ASP A 69 17.99 14.00 -9.42
N LEU A 70 17.43 13.65 -8.26
CA LEU A 70 17.12 12.28 -7.91
C LEU A 70 15.98 11.72 -8.78
N PRO A 71 15.83 10.38 -8.86
CA PRO A 71 14.71 9.77 -9.54
C PRO A 71 13.36 10.32 -9.05
N GLY A 72 12.33 10.24 -9.91
CA GLY A 72 10.97 10.57 -9.50
C GLY A 72 10.44 9.63 -8.41
N ALA A 73 9.40 10.09 -7.71
CA ALA A 73 8.66 9.25 -6.77
C ALA A 73 8.02 8.05 -7.49
N VAL A 74 7.98 6.91 -6.82
CA VAL A 74 7.31 5.69 -7.30
C VAL A 74 5.86 5.70 -6.79
N THR A 75 4.91 5.39 -7.67
CA THR A 75 3.50 5.24 -7.27
C THR A 75 3.19 3.77 -7.02
N PHE A 76 2.81 3.44 -5.78
CA PHE A 76 2.33 2.12 -5.41
C PHE A 76 0.82 2.04 -5.54
N THR A 77 0.33 1.01 -6.22
CA THR A 77 -1.09 0.80 -6.49
C THR A 77 -1.80 0.09 -5.33
N ALA A 78 -3.12 0.26 -5.25
CA ALA A 78 -3.94 -0.50 -4.31
C ALA A 78 -3.98 -1.99 -4.69
N SER A 79 -4.07 -2.85 -3.67
CA SER A 79 -4.30 -4.28 -3.86
C SER A 79 -5.74 -4.56 -4.31
N THR A 80 -5.95 -5.62 -5.08
CA THR A 80 -7.28 -6.13 -5.45
C THR A 80 -7.83 -7.07 -4.37
N PHE A 81 -7.81 -6.65 -3.10
CA PHE A 81 -8.26 -7.46 -1.96
C PHE A 81 -7.59 -8.85 -1.89
N GLY A 82 -6.26 -8.89 -2.09
CA GLY A 82 -5.51 -10.16 -2.10
C GLY A 82 -5.82 -11.05 -3.31
N GLY A 83 -6.47 -10.49 -4.34
CA GLY A 83 -6.94 -11.23 -5.52
C GLY A 83 -8.37 -11.76 -5.38
N ASN A 84 -9.07 -11.47 -4.28
CA ASN A 84 -10.44 -11.93 -4.03
C ASN A 84 -11.36 -10.74 -3.75
N ALA A 85 -12.21 -10.38 -4.72
CA ALA A 85 -13.08 -9.19 -4.66
C ALA A 85 -14.17 -9.22 -3.57
N GLY A 86 -14.29 -10.30 -2.79
CA GLY A 86 -15.34 -10.47 -1.81
C GLY A 86 -16.69 -10.83 -2.44
N ALA A 87 -17.74 -10.83 -1.61
CA ALA A 87 -19.10 -11.18 -2.01
C ALA A 87 -20.13 -10.29 -1.29
N VAL A 88 -21.20 -9.95 -2.01
CA VAL A 88 -22.37 -9.24 -1.48
C VAL A 88 -23.61 -10.10 -1.70
N THR A 89 -24.30 -10.46 -0.62
CA THR A 89 -25.46 -11.36 -0.66
C THR A 89 -26.67 -10.70 0.00
N PRO A 90 -27.76 -10.40 -0.74
CA PRO A 90 -29.02 -9.96 -0.16
C PRO A 90 -29.64 -11.03 0.75
N ALA A 91 -30.28 -10.63 1.85
CA ALA A 91 -30.95 -11.54 2.78
C ALA A 91 -32.19 -12.22 2.17
N SER A 92 -32.85 -11.55 1.22
CA SER A 92 -33.94 -12.10 0.41
C SER A 92 -33.61 -11.95 -1.07
N LEU A 93 -33.91 -12.98 -1.87
CA LEU A 93 -33.76 -12.96 -3.33
C LEU A 93 -35.10 -12.75 -4.04
N VAL A 94 -36.16 -12.45 -3.31
CA VAL A 94 -37.47 -12.13 -3.88
C VAL A 94 -37.47 -10.70 -4.40
N ALA A 95 -37.76 -10.53 -5.69
CA ALA A 95 -37.76 -9.21 -6.33
C ALA A 95 -38.73 -8.23 -5.63
N GLY A 96 -38.26 -7.00 -5.39
CA GLY A 96 -39.04 -5.93 -4.75
C GLY A 96 -39.11 -6.02 -3.22
N VAL A 97 -38.56 -7.06 -2.59
CA VAL A 97 -38.51 -7.16 -1.13
C VAL A 97 -37.31 -6.37 -0.61
N ALA A 98 -37.59 -5.41 0.27
CA ALA A 98 -36.56 -4.70 1.02
C ALA A 98 -35.89 -5.64 2.03
N GLY A 99 -34.57 -5.52 2.18
CA GLY A 99 -33.81 -6.31 3.14
C GLY A 99 -32.34 -5.95 3.18
N ASN A 100 -31.65 -6.50 4.17
CA ASN A 100 -30.23 -6.27 4.39
C ASN A 100 -29.39 -7.00 3.33
N ALA A 101 -28.17 -6.53 3.08
CA ALA A 101 -27.17 -7.26 2.31
C ALA A 101 -25.94 -7.54 3.18
N ASN A 102 -25.41 -8.76 3.10
CA ASN A 102 -24.19 -9.15 3.79
C ASN A 102 -22.99 -8.96 2.85
N LEU A 103 -22.00 -8.17 3.29
CA LEU A 103 -20.74 -7.97 2.58
C LEU A 103 -19.63 -8.75 3.29
N VAL A 104 -18.91 -9.60 2.55
CA VAL A 104 -17.76 -10.36 3.05
C VAL A 104 -16.57 -10.10 2.13
N PHE A 105 -15.44 -9.69 2.68
CA PHE A 105 -14.21 -9.45 1.93
C PHE A 105 -12.99 -9.65 2.82
N THR A 106 -11.82 -9.76 2.20
CA THR A 106 -10.52 -9.78 2.88
C THR A 106 -9.70 -8.60 2.42
N THR A 107 -9.09 -7.89 3.36
CA THR A 107 -8.23 -6.73 3.08
C THR A 107 -6.94 -7.17 2.38
N GLY A 108 -6.68 -6.65 1.18
CA GLY A 108 -5.40 -6.86 0.50
C GLY A 108 -4.28 -5.93 0.98
N ASN A 109 -4.66 -4.79 1.56
CA ASN A 109 -3.81 -3.86 2.28
C ASN A 109 -4.47 -3.58 3.63
N PRO A 110 -3.71 -3.26 4.71
CA PRO A 110 -4.31 -3.02 6.02
C PRO A 110 -5.36 -1.89 5.99
N LEU A 111 -6.51 -2.11 6.64
CA LEU A 111 -7.56 -1.10 6.79
C LEU A 111 -7.38 -0.36 8.13
N PRO A 112 -7.17 0.97 8.11
CA PRO A 112 -7.04 1.77 9.34
C PRO A 112 -8.26 1.70 10.26
N ALA A 113 -8.06 2.10 11.51
CA ALA A 113 -9.13 2.18 12.53
C ALA A 113 -10.25 3.17 12.14
N ASP A 114 -9.91 4.23 11.43
CA ASP A 114 -10.82 5.26 10.87
C ASP A 114 -11.03 5.10 9.36
N GLY A 115 -10.78 3.89 8.84
CA GLY A 115 -10.96 3.57 7.44
C GLY A 115 -12.42 3.61 6.97
N LYS A 116 -12.59 3.64 5.65
CA LYS A 116 -13.91 3.57 4.99
C LYS A 116 -13.98 2.38 4.06
N ILE A 117 -15.17 1.80 3.95
CA ILE A 117 -15.51 0.76 2.97
C ILE A 117 -16.60 1.35 2.09
N VAL A 118 -16.37 1.34 0.78
CA VAL A 118 -17.31 1.89 -0.20
C VAL A 118 -17.75 0.77 -1.13
N LEU A 119 -19.07 0.59 -1.24
CA LEU A 119 -19.69 -0.38 -2.14
C LEU A 119 -20.72 0.33 -3.02
N GLU A 120 -20.59 0.18 -4.34
CA GLU A 120 -21.57 0.69 -5.29
C GLU A 120 -22.50 -0.42 -5.78
N PHE A 121 -23.80 -0.25 -5.59
CA PHE A 121 -24.81 -1.22 -6.01
C PHE A 121 -25.16 -1.08 -7.49
N PRO A 122 -25.48 -2.17 -8.22
CA PRO A 122 -25.98 -2.13 -9.61
C PRO A 122 -27.24 -1.26 -9.79
N THR A 123 -27.51 -0.78 -11.01
CA THR A 123 -28.70 0.04 -11.33
C THR A 123 -30.01 -0.71 -11.16
N THR A 124 -29.95 -2.04 -11.14
CA THR A 124 -31.11 -2.92 -10.94
C THR A 124 -31.60 -2.94 -9.49
N PHE A 125 -30.83 -2.39 -8.55
CA PHE A 125 -31.31 -2.11 -7.20
C PHE A 125 -32.00 -0.74 -7.23
N PRO A 126 -33.34 -0.69 -7.13
CA PRO A 126 -34.10 0.52 -7.39
C PRO A 126 -33.99 1.56 -6.26
N ASP A 127 -33.71 1.11 -5.04
CA ASP A 127 -33.57 1.96 -3.85
C ASP A 127 -32.47 1.42 -2.93
N ILE A 128 -31.68 2.33 -2.35
CA ILE A 128 -30.57 2.04 -1.44
C ILE A 128 -30.58 3.09 -0.34
N ALA A 129 -31.01 2.70 0.86
CA ALA A 129 -31.16 3.58 2.02
C ALA A 129 -30.44 3.04 3.27
N ALA A 130 -29.19 2.60 3.11
CA ALA A 130 -28.37 2.18 4.24
C ALA A 130 -28.05 3.37 5.16
N THR A 131 -28.50 3.30 6.41
CA THR A 131 -28.24 4.29 7.46
C THR A 131 -27.38 3.75 8.59
N ASP A 132 -27.13 2.44 8.61
CA ASP A 132 -26.36 1.77 9.64
C ASP A 132 -25.59 0.59 9.05
N ALA A 133 -24.52 0.19 9.73
CA ALA A 133 -23.75 -1.01 9.44
C ALA A 133 -23.28 -1.63 10.75
N ALA A 134 -23.35 -2.96 10.84
CA ALA A 134 -22.82 -3.71 11.96
C ALA A 134 -21.84 -4.76 11.46
N ALA A 135 -20.70 -4.90 12.13
CA ALA A 135 -19.78 -6.00 11.87
C ALA A 135 -20.27 -7.23 12.61
N VAL A 136 -20.37 -8.35 11.90
CA VAL A 136 -20.66 -9.66 12.52
C VAL A 136 -19.36 -10.27 13.07
N SER A 137 -18.23 -10.04 12.38
CA SER A 137 -16.87 -10.43 12.80
C SER A 137 -15.81 -9.67 12.00
N GLY A 138 -14.55 -9.73 12.44
CA GLY A 138 -13.40 -9.23 11.66
C GLY A 138 -13.15 -7.72 11.69
N CYS A 139 -14.04 -6.94 12.32
CA CYS A 139 -13.88 -5.50 12.51
C CYS A 139 -14.27 -5.12 13.94
N ASP A 140 -13.38 -4.42 14.65
CA ASP A 140 -13.69 -3.74 15.91
C ASP A 140 -13.97 -2.23 15.66
N GLY A 141 -14.29 -1.49 16.72
CA GLY A 141 -14.71 -0.10 16.63
C GLY A 141 -16.21 0.06 16.33
N THR A 142 -16.64 1.29 16.06
CA THR A 142 -18.03 1.60 15.69
C THR A 142 -18.13 1.76 14.18
N LEU A 143 -19.16 1.14 13.59
CA LEU A 143 -19.49 1.31 12.18
C LEU A 143 -20.72 2.21 12.05
N SER A 144 -20.75 2.99 10.97
CA SER A 144 -21.91 3.76 10.53
C SER A 144 -21.98 3.70 9.01
N ALA A 145 -23.18 3.80 8.44
CA ALA A 145 -23.35 3.81 6.99
C ALA A 145 -24.04 5.09 6.53
N SER A 146 -23.68 5.52 5.33
CA SER A 146 -24.36 6.60 4.62
C SER A 146 -24.51 6.23 3.16
N THR A 147 -25.53 6.78 2.53
CA THR A 147 -25.85 6.54 1.11
C THR A 147 -25.78 7.84 0.33
N SER A 148 -25.16 7.77 -0.84
CA SER A 148 -25.13 8.87 -1.80
C SER A 148 -25.29 8.28 -3.20
N GLY A 149 -26.48 8.45 -3.77
CA GLY A 149 -26.86 7.76 -5.01
C GLY A 149 -26.82 6.24 -4.80
N ARG A 150 -25.96 5.55 -5.55
CA ARG A 150 -25.80 4.08 -5.50
C ARG A 150 -24.63 3.61 -4.64
N ALA A 151 -23.85 4.54 -4.09
CA ALA A 151 -22.73 4.24 -3.22
C ALA A 151 -23.17 4.20 -1.76
N VAL A 152 -22.91 3.07 -1.10
CA VAL A 152 -22.94 2.92 0.35
C VAL A 152 -21.52 3.13 0.86
N THR A 153 -21.34 4.12 1.72
CA THR A 153 -20.08 4.34 2.45
C THR A 153 -20.25 3.93 3.89
N ILE A 154 -19.54 2.89 4.29
CA ILE A 154 -19.42 2.44 5.67
C ILE A 154 -18.18 3.12 6.25
N THR A 155 -18.38 3.93 7.28
CA THR A 155 -17.29 4.57 8.02
C THR A 155 -17.04 3.82 9.31
N ARG A 156 -15.78 3.45 9.52
CA ARG A 156 -15.31 2.91 10.79
C ARG A 156 -14.77 4.03 11.66
N SER A 157 -14.98 3.95 12.96
CA SER A 157 -14.48 4.91 13.93
C SER A 157 -13.90 4.18 15.14
N GLY A 158 -12.59 4.35 15.34
CA GLY A 158 -11.84 3.71 16.43
C GLY A 158 -11.51 2.23 16.17
N GLY A 159 -11.05 1.54 17.21
CA GLY A 159 -10.59 0.15 17.10
C GLY A 159 -9.13 0.02 16.65
N SER A 160 -8.73 -1.21 16.30
CA SER A 160 -7.38 -1.56 15.85
C SER A 160 -7.31 -1.65 14.32
N GLU A 161 -6.12 -1.45 13.75
CA GLU A 161 -5.93 -1.74 12.32
C GLU A 161 -6.30 -3.18 11.99
N ILE A 162 -7.04 -3.38 10.89
CA ILE A 162 -7.27 -4.73 10.34
C ILE A 162 -6.12 -5.02 9.40
N ALA A 163 -5.33 -6.05 9.71
CA ALA A 163 -4.19 -6.46 8.90
C ALA A 163 -4.64 -6.94 7.50
N ALA A 164 -3.70 -6.94 6.54
CA ALA A 164 -3.94 -7.61 5.27
C ALA A 164 -3.97 -9.14 5.45
N GLY A 165 -4.77 -9.84 4.65
CA GLY A 165 -4.92 -11.30 4.67
C GLY A 165 -5.16 -11.90 3.29
#